data_AF-A0A7W0NZ01-F1
#
_entry.id   AF-A0A7W0NZ01-F1
#
_cell.length_a   1.000
_cell.length_b   1.000
_cell.length_c   1.000
_cell.angle_alpha   90.00
_cell.angle_beta   90.00
_cell.angle_gamma   90.00
#
_symmetry.space_group_name_H-M   'P 1'
#
loop_
_entity.id
_entity.type
_entity.pdbx_description
1 polymer ?
#
loop_
_entity_poly.entity_id
_entity_poly.type
_entity_poly.pdbx_seq_one_letter_code
_entity_poly.pdbx_strand_id
1 'polypeptide(L)'
;MNEQSREQGAAIVLVAFALVFLGGLAAIVVDVGYARQVRRQAQNAADAGALATVVDYNGTPATENAARARAVEYVEDNGFSSGNATVAISFLTNAAGDPCVRATISNRLVPTSFGRSSVLIR
;
A
#
# COMPACT_ATOMS: atom_id res chain seq x y z
N MET A 1 -12.00 -28.16 -52.71
CA MET A 1 -10.70 -27.98 -52.03
C MET A 1 -10.54 -26.55 -51.48
N ASN A 2 -11.56 -25.98 -50.81
CA ASN A 2 -11.51 -24.58 -50.36
C ASN A 2 -11.95 -24.40 -48.89
N GLU A 3 -11.73 -25.39 -48.03
CA GLU A 3 -12.03 -25.29 -46.59
C GLU A 3 -11.00 -24.43 -45.83
N GLN A 4 -9.75 -24.37 -46.31
CA GLN A 4 -8.65 -23.66 -45.62
C GLN A 4 -8.88 -22.14 -45.48
N SER A 5 -9.49 -21.48 -46.48
CA SER A 5 -9.76 -20.03 -46.39
C SER A 5 -10.86 -19.67 -45.40
N ARG A 6 -11.79 -20.61 -45.11
CA ARG A 6 -12.88 -20.38 -44.15
C ARG A 6 -12.38 -20.53 -42.70
N GLU A 7 -11.45 -21.45 -42.47
CA GLU A 7 -10.80 -21.63 -41.16
C GLU A 7 -9.87 -20.46 -40.80
N GLN A 8 -9.16 -19.89 -41.77
CA GLN A 8 -8.30 -18.72 -41.56
C GLN A 8 -9.07 -17.49 -41.08
N GLY A 9 -10.29 -17.27 -41.61
CA GLY A 9 -11.15 -16.15 -41.17
C GLY A 9 -11.68 -16.33 -39.74
N ALA A 10 -12.07 -17.55 -39.37
CA ALA A 10 -12.53 -17.85 -38.01
C ALA A 10 -11.39 -17.74 -36.97
N ALA A 11 -10.17 -18.14 -37.35
CA ALA A 11 -8.99 -18.03 -36.49
C ALA A 11 -8.67 -16.57 -36.13
N ILE A 12 -8.74 -15.63 -37.09
CA ILE A 12 -8.50 -14.21 -36.84
C ILE A 12 -9.49 -13.62 -35.83
N VAL A 13 -10.76 -14.00 -35.91
CA VAL A 13 -11.79 -13.52 -34.97
C VAL A 13 -11.50 -14.03 -33.55
N LEU A 14 -11.14 -15.31 -33.40
CA LEU A 14 -10.76 -15.88 -32.11
C LEU A 14 -9.52 -15.21 -31.52
N VAL A 15 -8.50 -14.92 -32.34
CA VAL A 15 -7.29 -14.22 -31.90
C VAL A 15 -7.61 -12.79 -31.46
N ALA A 16 -8.47 -12.07 -32.19
CA ALA A 16 -8.89 -10.72 -31.81
C ALA A 16 -9.61 -10.70 -30.45
N PHE A 17 -10.53 -11.64 -30.21
CA PHE A 17 -11.19 -11.79 -28.91
C PHE A 17 -10.21 -12.17 -27.80
N ALA A 18 -9.26 -13.08 -28.08
CA ALA A 18 -8.23 -13.47 -27.12
C ALA A 18 -7.36 -12.27 -26.70
N LEU A 19 -6.97 -11.41 -27.65
CA LEU A 19 -6.17 -10.20 -27.35
C LEU A 19 -6.95 -9.20 -26.49
N VAL A 20 -8.23 -8.98 -26.77
CA VAL A 20 -9.09 -8.10 -25.94
C VAL A 20 -9.25 -8.67 -24.53
N PHE A 21 -9.47 -9.99 -24.41
CA PHE A 21 -9.61 -10.66 -23.13
C PHE A 21 -8.32 -10.60 -22.30
N LEU A 22 -7.17 -10.88 -22.91
CA LEU A 22 -5.86 -10.76 -22.26
C LEU A 22 -5.57 -9.32 -21.83
N GLY A 23 -5.94 -8.32 -22.64
CA GLY A 23 -5.83 -6.91 -22.27
C GLY A 23 -6.69 -6.55 -21.05
N GLY A 24 -7.93 -7.06 -20.98
CA GLY A 24 -8.80 -6.87 -19.82
C GLY A 24 -8.22 -7.49 -18.55
N LEU A 25 -7.66 -8.69 -18.63
CA LEU A 25 -6.98 -9.33 -17.49
C LEU A 25 -5.73 -8.55 -17.05
N ALA A 26 -4.94 -8.05 -18.00
CA ALA A 26 -3.75 -7.25 -17.70
C ALA A 26 -4.11 -5.97 -16.92
N ALA A 27 -5.20 -5.29 -17.29
CA ALA A 27 -5.68 -4.10 -16.57
C ALA A 27 -6.00 -4.40 -15.09
N ILE A 28 -6.70 -5.52 -14.83
CA ILE A 28 -7.01 -5.95 -13.46
C ILE A 28 -5.73 -6.25 -12.67
N VAL A 29 -4.78 -6.95 -13.29
CA VAL A 29 -3.50 -7.30 -12.65
C VAL A 29 -2.72 -6.04 -12.28
N VAL A 30 -2.70 -5.02 -13.14
CA VAL A 30 -2.00 -3.75 -12.86
C VAL A 30 -2.65 -3.01 -11.69
N ASP A 31 -3.97 -2.88 -11.66
CA ASP A 31 -4.68 -2.20 -10.56
C ASP A 31 -4.44 -2.91 -9.21
N VAL A 32 -4.53 -4.25 -9.19
CA VAL A 32 -4.26 -5.04 -7.97
C VAL A 32 -2.79 -5.00 -7.57
N GLY A 33 -1.88 -5.06 -8.54
CA GLY A 33 -0.44 -4.98 -8.33
C GLY A 33 -0.04 -3.67 -7.67
N TYR A 34 -0.57 -2.55 -8.19
CA TYR A 34 -0.34 -1.23 -7.63
C TYR A 34 -0.88 -1.11 -6.18
N ALA A 35 -2.11 -1.57 -5.93
CA ALA A 35 -2.68 -1.58 -4.59
C ALA A 35 -1.83 -2.39 -3.59
N ARG A 36 -1.29 -3.55 -4.00
CA ARG A 36 -0.40 -4.36 -3.16
C ARG A 36 0.94 -3.68 -2.91
N GLN A 37 1.53 -3.04 -3.91
CA GLN A 37 2.78 -2.31 -3.75
C GLN A 37 2.61 -1.15 -2.75
N VAL A 38 1.51 -0.41 -2.83
CA VAL A 38 1.22 0.68 -1.91
C VAL A 38 1.04 0.18 -0.47
N ARG A 39 0.39 -0.96 -0.26
CA ARG A 39 0.29 -1.58 1.07
C ARG A 39 1.66 -1.88 1.66
N ARG A 40 2.59 -2.42 0.87
CA ARG A 40 3.96 -2.71 1.32
C ARG A 40 4.72 -1.43 1.68
N GLN A 41 4.56 -0.37 0.90
CA GLN A 41 5.17 0.92 1.22
C GLN A 41 4.64 1.47 2.56
N ALA A 42 3.33 1.34 2.82
CA ALA A 42 2.74 1.79 4.08
C ALA A 42 3.24 0.98 5.28
N GLN A 43 3.37 -0.34 5.11
CA GLN A 43 3.94 -1.21 6.14
C GLN A 43 5.41 -0.84 6.43
N ASN A 44 6.23 -0.67 5.38
CA ASN A 44 7.61 -0.25 5.54
C ASN A 44 7.74 1.11 6.25
N ALA A 45 6.88 2.07 5.92
CA ALA A 45 6.85 3.37 6.58
C ALA A 45 6.48 3.25 8.06
N ALA A 46 5.47 2.41 8.39
CA ALA A 46 5.07 2.16 9.76
C ALA A 46 6.21 1.50 10.57
N ASP A 47 6.91 0.53 9.98
CA ASP A 47 8.04 -0.15 10.61
C ASP A 47 9.22 0.81 10.82
N ALA A 48 9.51 1.67 9.84
CA ALA A 48 10.53 2.72 9.97
C ALA A 48 10.18 3.73 11.07
N GLY A 49 8.92 4.18 11.14
CA GLY A 49 8.43 5.06 12.20
C GLY A 49 8.50 4.40 13.58
N ALA A 50 8.16 3.11 13.69
CA ALA A 50 8.27 2.37 14.93
C ALA A 50 9.74 2.26 15.39
N LEU A 51 10.67 1.96 14.47
CA LEU A 51 12.10 1.89 14.78
C LEU A 51 12.64 3.25 15.24
N ALA A 52 12.28 4.33 14.53
CA ALA A 52 12.67 5.69 14.89
C ALA A 52 12.14 6.08 16.29
N THR A 53 10.93 5.64 16.64
CA THR A 53 10.36 5.88 17.97
C THR A 53 11.20 5.20 19.06
N VAL A 54 11.66 3.96 18.84
CA VAL A 54 12.41 3.17 19.83
C VAL A 54 13.80 3.78 20.11
N VAL A 55 14.40 4.48 19.14
CA VAL A 55 15.71 5.13 19.33
C VAL A 55 15.65 6.23 20.39
N ASP A 56 14.56 7.00 20.43
CA ASP A 56 14.41 8.15 21.32
C ASP A 56 13.51 7.87 22.54
N TYR A 57 12.76 6.75 22.55
CA TYR A 57 11.86 6.40 23.64
C TYR A 57 12.56 5.58 24.72
N ASN A 58 12.83 6.21 25.87
CA ASN A 58 13.45 5.56 27.03
C ASN A 58 12.42 5.01 28.04
N GLY A 59 11.20 4.68 27.59
CA GLY A 59 10.13 4.15 28.46
C GLY A 59 9.57 5.17 29.46
N THR A 60 9.87 6.46 29.32
CA THR A 60 9.38 7.52 30.22
C THR A 60 8.50 8.53 29.47
N PRO A 61 7.47 9.10 30.13
CA PRO A 61 6.56 10.06 29.51
C PRO A 61 7.26 11.32 28.98
N ALA A 62 8.38 11.71 29.60
CA ALA A 62 9.16 12.88 29.20
C ALA A 62 9.76 12.73 27.79
N THR A 63 10.02 11.50 27.35
CA THR A 63 10.64 11.19 26.05
C THR A 63 9.61 10.93 24.94
N GLU A 64 8.33 10.76 25.27
CA GLU A 64 7.28 10.41 24.31
C GLU A 64 7.09 11.47 23.21
N ASN A 65 7.13 12.75 23.56
CA ASN A 65 6.94 13.83 22.58
C ASN A 65 8.09 13.88 21.57
N ALA A 66 9.34 13.70 22.02
CA ALA A 66 10.50 13.67 21.14
C ALA A 66 10.46 12.43 20.24
N ALA A 67 10.18 11.26 20.81
CA ALA A 67 10.06 10.01 20.07
C ALA A 67 8.90 10.05 19.05
N ARG A 68 7.77 10.68 19.38
CA ARG A 68 6.65 10.87 18.46
C ARG A 68 7.01 11.81 17.32
N ALA A 69 7.68 12.93 17.60
CA ALA A 69 8.11 13.86 16.55
C ALA A 69 9.03 13.17 15.53
N ARG A 70 9.98 12.37 16.03
CA ARG A 70 10.90 11.58 15.22
C ARG A 70 10.21 10.47 14.43
N ALA A 71 9.27 9.78 15.04
CA ALA A 71 8.45 8.79 14.34
C ALA A 71 7.70 9.39 13.15
N VAL A 72 7.12 10.58 13.33
CA VAL A 72 6.42 11.30 12.26
C VAL A 72 7.37 11.72 11.15
N GLU A 73 8.53 12.29 11.49
CA GLU A 73 9.56 12.67 10.51
C GLU A 73 9.94 11.50 9.60
N TYR A 74 10.22 10.32 10.18
CA TYR A 74 10.57 9.13 9.40
C TYR A 74 9.41 8.58 8.56
N VAL A 75 8.18 8.68 9.04
CA VAL A 75 7.01 8.27 8.25
C VAL A 75 6.76 9.23 7.07
N GLU A 76 7.01 10.53 7.27
CA GLU A 76 6.94 11.55 6.23
C GLU A 76 8.04 11.40 5.18
N ASP A 77 9.27 11.06 5.59
CA ASP A 77 10.37 10.71 4.67
C ASP A 77 10.05 9.50 3.80
N ASN A 78 9.20 8.59 4.29
CA ASN A 78 8.68 7.45 3.51
C ASN A 78 7.47 7.82 2.62
N GLY A 79 7.11 9.10 2.54
CA GLY A 79 6.06 9.63 1.67
C GLY A 79 4.64 9.55 2.24
N PHE A 80 4.51 9.29 3.54
CA PHE A 80 3.22 9.24 4.25
C PHE A 80 3.12 10.43 5.19
N SER A 81 2.28 11.40 4.85
CA SER A 81 2.01 12.58 5.68
C SER A 81 0.51 12.71 5.92
N SER A 82 0.13 13.58 6.86
CA SER A 82 -1.26 13.85 7.24
C SER A 82 -2.19 14.22 6.06
N GLY A 83 -1.63 14.69 4.94
CA GLY A 83 -2.37 14.99 3.71
C GLY A 83 -2.75 13.77 2.84
N ASN A 84 -2.13 12.61 3.06
CA ASN A 84 -2.35 11.42 2.23
C ASN A 84 -2.57 10.12 3.01
N ALA A 85 -2.36 10.11 4.34
CA ALA A 85 -2.66 9.01 5.24
C ALA A 85 -2.80 9.53 6.68
N THR A 86 -3.54 8.80 7.51
CA THR A 86 -3.59 9.04 8.96
C THR A 86 -2.46 8.27 9.64
N VAL A 87 -1.54 8.99 10.27
CA VAL A 87 -0.41 8.42 11.04
C VAL A 87 -0.72 8.54 12.53
N ALA A 88 -0.75 7.43 13.26
CA ALA A 88 -0.97 7.39 14.70
C ALA A 88 0.13 6.58 15.39
N ILE A 89 0.80 7.20 16.37
CA ILE A 89 1.83 6.57 17.20
C ILE A 89 1.30 6.46 18.63
N SER A 90 1.09 5.23 19.08
CA SER A 90 0.66 4.91 20.44
C SER A 90 1.81 4.33 21.24
N PHE A 91 2.04 4.87 22.43
CA PHE A 91 2.92 4.30 23.44
C PHE A 91 2.07 3.40 24.32
N LEU A 92 2.46 2.13 24.43
CA LEU A 92 1.79 1.13 25.24
C LEU A 92 2.80 0.50 26.20
N THR A 93 2.29 -0.17 27.21
CA THR A 93 3.08 -1.07 28.07
C THR A 93 2.51 -2.46 27.93
N ASN A 94 3.36 -3.46 27.68
CA ASN A 94 2.92 -4.85 27.63
C ASN A 94 2.54 -5.36 29.04
N ALA A 95 1.90 -6.53 29.10
CA ALA A 95 1.55 -7.18 30.37
C ALA A 95 2.77 -7.45 31.29
N ALA A 96 3.98 -7.48 30.73
CA ALA A 96 5.24 -7.61 31.45
C ALA A 96 5.78 -6.28 32.02
N GLY A 97 5.15 -5.14 31.72
CA GLY A 97 5.62 -3.80 32.10
C GLY A 97 6.60 -3.17 31.10
N ASP A 98 6.97 -3.88 30.03
CA ASP A 98 7.91 -3.38 29.04
C ASP A 98 7.30 -2.29 28.15
N PRO A 99 8.06 -1.21 27.85
CA PRO A 99 7.64 -0.17 26.93
C PRO A 99 7.48 -0.71 25.51
N CYS A 100 6.34 -0.42 24.89
CA CYS A 100 5.97 -0.87 23.55
C CYS A 100 5.47 0.30 22.72
N VAL A 101 5.75 0.26 21.42
CA VAL A 101 5.30 1.27 20.47
C VAL A 101 4.45 0.60 19.40
N ARG A 102 3.33 1.24 19.06
CA ARG A 102 2.51 0.85 17.91
C ARG A 102 2.41 2.03 16.94
N ALA A 103 2.94 1.84 15.74
CA ALA A 103 2.71 2.72 14.61
C ALA A 103 1.52 2.20 13.79
N THR A 104 0.54 3.06 13.53
CA THR A 104 -0.63 2.75 12.70
C THR A 104 -0.70 3.77 11.58
N ILE A 105 -0.75 3.28 10.34
CA ILE A 105 -0.98 4.10 9.14
C ILE A 105 -2.29 3.62 8.53
N SER A 106 -3.28 4.49 8.42
CA SER A 106 -4.62 4.16 7.92
C SER A 106 -5.11 5.16 6.87
N ASN A 107 -6.14 4.78 6.11
CA ASN A 107 -6.89 5.64 5.19
C ASN A 107 -6.04 6.32 4.10
N ARG A 108 -5.15 5.57 3.43
CA ARG A 108 -4.46 6.11 2.26
C ARG A 108 -5.37 6.10 1.02
N LEU A 109 -5.42 7.24 0.32
CA LEU A 109 -6.04 7.33 -0.99
C LEU A 109 -5.11 6.66 -2.01
N VAL A 110 -5.47 5.46 -2.47
CA VAL A 110 -4.79 4.82 -3.59
C VAL A 110 -5.56 5.17 -4.87
N PRO A 111 -5.01 6.01 -5.76
CA PRO A 111 -5.64 6.24 -7.05
C PRO A 111 -5.55 4.95 -7.86
N THR A 112 -6.68 4.36 -8.22
CA THR A 112 -6.75 3.27 -9.19
C THR A 112 -6.68 3.85 -10.59
N SER A 113 -5.85 3.28 -11.46
CA SER A 113 -5.58 3.78 -12.81
C SER A 113 -6.80 3.70 -13.72
N PHE A 114 -7.55 2.60 -13.65
CA PHE A 114 -8.72 2.37 -14.52
C PHE A 114 -10.07 2.49 -13.80
N GLY A 115 -10.11 2.29 -12.48
CA GLY A 115 -11.27 2.66 -11.66
C GLY A 115 -11.19 4.12 -11.25
N ARG A 116 -12.12 4.99 -11.65
CA ARG A 116 -12.15 6.40 -11.19
C ARG A 116 -12.52 6.56 -9.69
N SER A 117 -12.59 5.47 -8.92
CA SER A 117 -12.99 5.48 -7.52
C SER A 117 -11.79 5.13 -6.63
N SER A 118 -11.31 6.10 -5.87
CA SER A 118 -10.27 5.90 -4.86
C SER A 118 -10.71 4.83 -3.85
N VAL A 119 -9.99 3.72 -3.77
CA VAL A 119 -10.25 2.66 -2.80
C VAL A 119 -9.53 2.98 -1.49
N LEU A 120 -10.29 3.09 -0.39
CA LEU A 120 -9.73 3.20 0.95
C LEU A 120 -9.16 1.85 1.37
N ILE A 121 -7.86 1.81 1.63
CA ILE A 121 -7.20 0.66 2.23
C ILE A 121 -7.03 0.97 3.73
N ARG A 122 -7.63 0.12 4.57
CA ARG A 122 -7.50 0.15 6.02
C ARG A 122 -6.27 -0.60 6.49
#